data_AF-A0A1S6Q395-F1
#
_entry.id   AF-A0A1S6Q395-F1
#
_cell.length_a   1.000
_cell.length_b   1.000
_cell.length_c   1.000
_cell.angle_alpha   90.00
_cell.angle_beta   90.00
_cell.angle_gamma   90.00
#
_symmetry.space_group_name_H-M   'P 1'
#
loop_
_entity.id
_entity.type
_entity.pdbx_description
1 polymer ?
#
loop_
_entity_poly.entity_id
_entity_poly.type
_entity_poly.pdbx_seq_one_letter_code
_entity_poly.pdbx_strand_id
1 'polypeptide(L)'
;SHSMRYFNTGMSRPGRGEPRFIAVGYVDDTQFVRFDSDAPNPRCEPRAPWVEQEGPEYWDRETRNFKNAAQFFRATLNTLRGYYNQTDAGSHTLQGMLGCDVGPDGRLLRGYKQYAYYGADYIALNEDLRSWTAADAAAQITKGEWEAAGVAELYRNYLEGACVECLLRYLENGKDTLQRADPPKTHVTHHPISDREVTLRCWALGFYPKEISLTWQRDGEDQTQDMELVETRPSGDRAFQKWAALVVPSGEEQRYTCHVQHEGLQEPLTLRW
;
A
#
# COMPACT_ATOMS: atom_id res chain seq x y z
N SER A 1 12.60 8.92 -3.17
CA SER A 1 12.46 7.65 -3.93
C SER A 1 11.00 7.48 -4.25
N HIS A 2 10.66 6.60 -5.19
CA HIS A 2 9.26 6.40 -5.59
C HIS A 2 8.97 4.92 -5.81
N SER A 3 7.69 4.55 -5.77
CA SER A 3 7.22 3.20 -5.99
C SER A 3 6.01 3.15 -6.90
N MET A 4 5.87 2.07 -7.67
CA MET A 4 4.64 1.72 -8.37
C MET A 4 4.19 0.34 -7.94
N ARG A 5 2.93 0.23 -7.49
CA ARG A 5 2.37 -1.03 -6.97
C ARG A 5 0.99 -1.29 -7.58
N TYR A 6 0.78 -2.52 -8.01
CA TYR A 6 -0.55 -3.05 -8.33
C TYR A 6 -0.97 -4.03 -7.24
N PHE A 7 -2.18 -3.85 -6.73
CA PHE A 7 -2.82 -4.74 -5.76
C PHE A 7 -4.03 -5.39 -6.42
N ASN A 8 -4.03 -6.72 -6.46
CA ASN A 8 -5.04 -7.55 -7.08
C ASN A 8 -5.71 -8.40 -6.00
N THR A 9 -7.03 -8.49 -6.02
CA THR A 9 -7.82 -9.31 -5.09
C THR A 9 -8.85 -10.12 -5.87
N GLY A 10 -8.74 -11.44 -5.79
CA GLY A 10 -9.74 -12.38 -6.28
C GLY A 10 -10.50 -13.01 -5.11
N MET A 11 -11.83 -12.96 -5.15
CA MET A 11 -12.70 -13.51 -4.11
C MET A 11 -13.68 -14.49 -4.73
N SER A 12 -13.56 -15.78 -4.41
CA SER A 12 -14.57 -16.76 -4.82
C SER A 12 -15.87 -16.51 -4.07
N ARG A 13 -17.01 -16.84 -4.70
CA ARG A 13 -18.34 -16.66 -4.09
C ARG A 13 -19.28 -17.80 -4.52
N PRO A 14 -19.08 -19.02 -3.98
CA PRO A 14 -19.88 -20.18 -4.37
C PRO A 14 -21.38 -19.89 -4.34
N GLY A 15 -22.09 -20.28 -5.39
CA GLY A 15 -23.53 -20.04 -5.55
C GLY A 15 -23.92 -18.60 -5.92
N ARG A 16 -22.97 -17.68 -6.09
CA ARG A 16 -23.22 -16.26 -6.47
C ARG A 16 -22.45 -15.84 -7.74
N GLY A 17 -22.12 -16.81 -8.59
CA GLY A 17 -21.42 -16.59 -9.86
C GLY A 17 -19.89 -16.74 -9.75
N GLU A 18 -19.19 -16.18 -10.74
CA GLU A 18 -17.73 -16.25 -10.85
C GLU A 18 -17.02 -15.46 -9.75
N PRO A 19 -15.77 -15.81 -9.38
CA PRO A 19 -14.97 -15.01 -8.45
C PRO A 19 -14.91 -13.55 -8.88
N ARG A 20 -15.14 -12.63 -7.94
CA ARG A 20 -14.97 -11.20 -8.21
C ARG A 20 -13.48 -10.88 -8.20
N PHE A 21 -13.03 -10.13 -9.19
CA PHE A 21 -11.66 -9.64 -9.30
C PHE A 21 -11.64 -8.12 -9.26
N ILE A 22 -10.83 -7.57 -8.36
CA ILE A 22 -10.58 -6.14 -8.21
C ILE A 22 -9.08 -5.91 -8.34
N ALA A 23 -8.69 -4.92 -9.13
CA ALA A 23 -7.30 -4.46 -9.21
C ALA A 23 -7.23 -2.95 -9.01
N VAL A 24 -6.20 -2.49 -8.32
CA VAL A 24 -5.89 -1.07 -8.13
C VAL A 24 -4.40 -0.83 -8.31
N GLY A 25 -4.05 0.28 -8.95
CA GLY A 25 -2.67 0.72 -9.16
C GLY A 25 -2.37 1.99 -8.38
N TYR A 26 -1.19 2.05 -7.77
CA TYR A 26 -0.67 3.18 -7.02
C TYR A 26 0.70 3.60 -7.54
N VAL A 27 0.93 4.91 -7.57
CA VAL A 27 2.27 5.51 -7.53
C VAL A 27 2.40 6.17 -6.16
N ASP A 28 3.35 5.68 -5.37
CA ASP A 28 3.47 5.98 -3.94
C ASP A 28 2.13 5.79 -3.22
N ASP A 29 1.58 6.84 -2.61
CA ASP A 29 0.31 6.82 -1.90
C ASP A 29 -0.86 7.35 -2.76
N THR A 30 -0.66 7.55 -4.06
CA THR A 30 -1.67 8.06 -5.00
C THR A 30 -2.22 6.95 -5.89
N GLN A 31 -3.50 6.61 -5.72
CA GLN A 31 -4.19 5.67 -6.61
C GLN A 31 -4.36 6.30 -8.00
N PHE A 32 -4.02 5.58 -9.06
CA PHE A 32 -4.12 6.09 -10.43
C PHE A 32 -4.99 5.25 -11.35
N VAL A 33 -5.20 3.97 -11.06
CA VAL A 33 -6.12 3.11 -11.83
C VAL A 33 -6.93 2.17 -10.95
N ARG A 34 -8.07 1.74 -11.50
CA ARG A 34 -8.92 0.67 -10.94
C ARG A 34 -9.50 -0.21 -12.04
N PHE A 35 -9.68 -1.48 -11.74
CA PHE A 35 -10.50 -2.42 -12.49
C PHE A 35 -11.41 -3.20 -11.52
N ASP A 36 -12.64 -3.48 -11.94
CA ASP A 36 -13.60 -4.28 -11.18
C ASP A 36 -14.37 -5.20 -12.14
N SER A 37 -14.25 -6.51 -11.95
CA SER A 37 -14.91 -7.49 -12.82
C SER A 37 -16.44 -7.45 -12.73
N ASP A 38 -16.98 -6.91 -11.64
CA ASP A 38 -18.43 -6.78 -11.41
C ASP A 38 -19.02 -5.49 -11.99
N ALA A 39 -18.19 -4.59 -12.55
CA ALA A 39 -18.69 -3.42 -13.23
C ALA A 39 -19.55 -3.83 -14.44
N PRO A 40 -20.62 -3.09 -14.82
CA PRO A 40 -21.44 -3.42 -15.98
C PRO A 40 -20.65 -3.53 -17.30
N ASN A 41 -19.58 -2.75 -17.42
CA ASN A 41 -18.61 -2.82 -18.52
C ASN A 41 -17.19 -2.82 -17.94
N PRO A 42 -16.63 -3.99 -17.56
CA PRO A 42 -15.32 -4.07 -16.91
C PRO A 42 -14.20 -3.54 -17.80
N ARG A 43 -13.62 -2.41 -17.37
CA ARG A 43 -12.50 -1.72 -18.01
C ARG A 43 -11.55 -1.15 -16.96
N CYS A 44 -10.31 -0.91 -17.37
CA CYS A 44 -9.38 -0.10 -16.58
C CYS A 44 -9.87 1.35 -16.58
N GLU A 45 -10.01 1.95 -15.40
CA GLU A 45 -10.52 3.30 -15.22
C GLU A 45 -9.46 4.20 -14.55
N PRO A 46 -9.30 5.45 -15.02
CA PRO A 46 -8.42 6.41 -14.38
C PRO A 46 -8.95 6.80 -12.99
N ARG A 47 -8.02 7.06 -12.08
CA ARG A 47 -8.27 7.54 -10.71
C ARG A 47 -7.41 8.75 -10.33
N ALA A 48 -6.54 9.21 -11.24
CA ALA A 48 -5.76 10.42 -11.08
C ALA A 48 -5.72 11.22 -12.41
N PRO A 49 -5.73 12.57 -12.38
CA PRO A 49 -5.77 13.38 -13.59
C PRO A 49 -4.59 13.15 -14.54
N TRP A 50 -3.39 12.93 -14.00
CA TRP A 50 -2.17 12.78 -14.80
C TRP A 50 -2.10 11.50 -15.62
N VAL A 51 -2.95 10.50 -15.35
CA VAL A 51 -3.05 9.29 -16.20
C VAL A 51 -4.11 9.43 -17.28
N GLU A 52 -5.03 10.40 -17.18
CA GLU A 52 -6.10 10.57 -18.18
C GLU A 52 -5.59 10.96 -19.57
N GLN A 53 -4.39 11.53 -19.65
CA GLN A 53 -3.72 11.86 -20.91
C GLN A 53 -3.19 10.62 -21.67
N GLU A 54 -3.21 9.44 -21.05
CA GLU A 54 -2.85 8.19 -21.73
C GLU A 54 -3.83 7.90 -22.87
N GLY A 55 -3.30 7.46 -24.01
CA GLY A 55 -4.07 7.19 -25.21
C GLY A 55 -4.98 5.94 -25.10
N PRO A 56 -5.93 5.75 -26.04
CA PRO A 56 -6.85 4.62 -26.01
C PRO A 56 -6.14 3.25 -26.03
N GLU A 57 -5.00 3.15 -26.71
CA GLU A 57 -4.20 1.91 -26.76
C GLU A 57 -3.71 1.47 -25.37
N TYR A 58 -3.37 2.43 -24.51
CA TYR A 58 -2.99 2.16 -23.12
C TYR A 58 -4.18 1.55 -22.37
N TRP A 59 -5.35 2.19 -22.43
CA TRP A 59 -6.54 1.75 -21.72
C TRP A 59 -7.04 0.39 -22.18
N ASP A 60 -6.98 0.12 -23.48
CA ASP A 60 -7.34 -1.18 -24.06
C ASP A 60 -6.37 -2.28 -23.63
N ARG A 61 -5.06 -1.98 -23.62
CA ARG A 61 -4.02 -2.90 -23.15
C ARG A 61 -4.18 -3.21 -21.66
N GLU A 62 -4.32 -2.20 -20.81
CA GLU A 62 -4.47 -2.42 -19.36
C GLU A 62 -5.78 -3.12 -19.02
N THR A 63 -6.86 -2.81 -19.74
CA THR A 63 -8.12 -3.55 -19.62
C THR A 63 -7.94 -5.03 -19.95
N ARG A 64 -7.22 -5.35 -21.03
CA ARG A 64 -6.90 -6.73 -21.41
C ARG A 64 -6.03 -7.42 -20.35
N ASN A 65 -5.02 -6.73 -19.84
CA ASN A 65 -4.14 -7.24 -18.78
C ASN A 65 -4.95 -7.60 -17.52
N PHE A 66 -5.85 -6.72 -17.07
CA PHE A 66 -6.70 -7.02 -15.90
C PHE A 66 -7.72 -8.11 -16.15
N LYS A 67 -8.28 -8.24 -17.37
CA LYS A 67 -9.15 -9.37 -17.72
C LYS A 67 -8.38 -10.71 -17.71
N ASN A 68 -7.15 -10.74 -18.21
CA ASN A 68 -6.29 -11.91 -18.15
C ASN A 68 -5.92 -12.24 -16.70
N ALA A 69 -5.61 -11.23 -15.87
CA ALA A 69 -5.36 -11.41 -14.46
C ALA A 69 -6.59 -11.98 -13.72
N ALA A 70 -7.80 -11.51 -14.04
CA ALA A 70 -9.03 -12.06 -13.46
C ALA A 70 -9.19 -13.56 -13.78
N GLN A 71 -8.91 -13.98 -15.02
CA GLN A 71 -8.92 -15.38 -15.42
C GLN A 71 -7.85 -16.20 -14.68
N PHE A 72 -6.64 -15.66 -14.54
CA PHE A 72 -5.57 -16.28 -13.76
C PHE A 72 -6.00 -16.48 -12.30
N PHE A 73 -6.50 -15.43 -11.63
CA PHE A 73 -6.95 -15.52 -10.23
C PHE A 73 -8.08 -16.54 -10.05
N ARG A 74 -9.03 -16.61 -11.00
CA ARG A 74 -10.09 -17.62 -11.00
C ARG A 74 -9.50 -19.04 -11.07
N ALA A 75 -8.59 -19.29 -12.01
CA ALA A 75 -7.97 -20.60 -12.16
C ALA A 75 -7.16 -20.97 -10.90
N THR A 76 -6.36 -20.03 -10.38
CA THR A 76 -5.55 -20.24 -9.18
C THR A 76 -6.41 -20.51 -7.95
N LEU A 77 -7.53 -19.80 -7.74
CA LEU A 77 -8.44 -20.09 -6.62
C LEU A 77 -8.96 -21.54 -6.65
N ASN A 78 -9.27 -22.07 -7.84
CA ASN A 78 -9.70 -23.46 -7.98
C ASN A 78 -8.56 -24.45 -7.70
N THR A 79 -7.33 -24.15 -8.16
CA THR A 79 -6.15 -24.97 -7.90
C THR A 79 -5.80 -25.00 -6.41
N LEU A 80 -5.76 -23.84 -5.75
CA LEU A 80 -5.43 -23.72 -4.33
C LEU A 80 -6.43 -24.46 -3.46
N ARG A 81 -7.72 -24.39 -3.79
CA ARG A 81 -8.75 -25.19 -3.11
C ARG A 81 -8.42 -26.69 -3.12
N GLY A 82 -7.90 -27.20 -4.24
CA GLY A 82 -7.41 -28.57 -4.36
C GLY A 82 -6.19 -28.85 -3.48
N TYR A 83 -5.16 -28.00 -3.54
CA TYR A 83 -3.94 -28.19 -2.74
C TYR A 83 -4.20 -28.20 -1.24
N TYR A 84 -5.17 -27.41 -0.76
CA TYR A 84 -5.55 -27.34 0.64
C TYR A 84 -6.69 -28.30 1.03
N ASN A 85 -7.15 -29.18 0.12
CA ASN A 85 -8.26 -30.11 0.34
C ASN A 85 -9.54 -29.43 0.87
N GLN A 86 -9.86 -28.25 0.35
CA GLN A 86 -10.95 -27.41 0.80
C GLN A 86 -12.27 -27.72 0.07
N THR A 87 -13.40 -27.49 0.75
CA THR A 87 -14.74 -27.75 0.20
C THR A 87 -15.21 -26.66 -0.77
N ASP A 88 -16.11 -27.02 -1.69
CA ASP A 88 -16.68 -26.09 -2.68
C ASP A 88 -17.63 -25.02 -2.09
N ALA A 89 -18.05 -25.17 -0.83
CA ALA A 89 -18.97 -24.24 -0.17
C ALA A 89 -18.27 -22.99 0.39
N GLY A 90 -16.95 -23.02 0.51
CA GLY A 90 -16.14 -21.94 1.10
C GLY A 90 -15.90 -20.76 0.14
N SER A 91 -16.02 -19.55 0.66
CA SER A 91 -15.46 -18.35 0.02
C SER A 91 -13.96 -18.31 0.28
N HIS A 92 -13.17 -18.09 -0.76
CA HIS A 92 -11.72 -18.09 -0.76
C HIS A 92 -11.20 -16.75 -1.29
N THR A 93 -10.11 -16.25 -0.70
CA THR A 93 -9.49 -14.99 -1.11
C THR A 93 -8.06 -15.22 -1.52
N LEU A 94 -7.71 -14.76 -2.73
CA LEU A 94 -6.35 -14.69 -3.24
C LEU A 94 -6.00 -13.23 -3.44
N GLN A 95 -4.89 -12.79 -2.86
CA GLN A 95 -4.35 -11.45 -3.03
C GLN A 95 -3.01 -11.54 -3.75
N GLY A 96 -2.73 -10.59 -4.63
CA GLY A 96 -1.44 -10.49 -5.31
C GLY A 96 -0.95 -9.05 -5.31
N MET A 97 0.36 -8.88 -5.10
CA MET A 97 1.03 -7.59 -5.21
C MET A 97 2.19 -7.71 -6.20
N LEU A 98 2.28 -6.75 -7.12
CA LEU A 98 3.35 -6.62 -8.11
C LEU A 98 3.80 -5.17 -8.15
N GLY A 99 5.11 -4.92 -8.20
CA GLY A 99 5.58 -3.55 -8.38
C GLY A 99 7.08 -3.37 -8.20
N CYS A 100 7.53 -2.13 -8.36
CA CYS A 100 8.93 -1.75 -8.33
C CYS A 100 9.13 -0.47 -7.52
N ASP A 101 10.28 -0.38 -6.86
CA ASP A 101 10.76 0.83 -6.18
C ASP A 101 11.98 1.37 -6.94
N VAL A 102 12.06 2.69 -7.12
CA VAL A 102 13.17 3.36 -7.80
C VAL A 102 13.82 4.43 -6.91
N GLY A 103 15.14 4.57 -7.09
CA GLY A 103 15.92 5.60 -6.44
C GLY A 103 15.69 6.99 -7.04
N PRO A 104 16.27 8.04 -6.43
CA PRO A 104 16.25 9.38 -7.01
C PRO A 104 16.90 9.47 -8.41
N ASP A 105 17.80 8.55 -8.73
CA ASP A 105 18.44 8.40 -10.04
C ASP A 105 17.57 7.63 -11.06
N GLY A 106 16.37 7.21 -10.66
CA GLY A 106 15.42 6.46 -11.47
C GLY A 106 15.78 4.98 -11.67
N ARG A 107 16.83 4.47 -11.00
CA ARG A 107 17.21 3.06 -11.11
C ARG A 107 16.38 2.18 -10.19
N LEU A 108 16.14 0.94 -10.61
CA LEU A 108 15.47 -0.07 -9.79
C LEU A 108 16.25 -0.31 -8.50
N LEU A 109 15.58 -0.12 -7.37
CA LEU A 109 16.08 -0.51 -6.05
C LEU A 109 15.58 -1.89 -5.67
N ARG A 110 14.30 -2.17 -5.91
CA ARG A 110 13.65 -3.42 -5.53
C ARG A 110 12.44 -3.72 -6.39
N GLY A 111 12.27 -4.99 -6.76
CA GLY A 111 11.07 -5.51 -7.40
C GLY A 111 10.29 -6.42 -6.45
N TYR A 112 8.98 -6.52 -6.65
CA TYR A 112 8.09 -7.33 -5.84
C TYR A 112 7.15 -8.13 -6.71
N LYS A 113 6.98 -9.41 -6.35
CA LYS A 113 5.87 -10.23 -6.81
C LYS A 113 5.53 -11.22 -5.71
N GLN A 114 4.35 -11.07 -5.11
CA GLN A 114 3.94 -11.95 -4.01
C GLN A 114 2.44 -12.20 -4.02
N TYR A 115 2.06 -13.34 -3.47
CA TYR A 115 0.67 -13.76 -3.32
C TYR A 115 0.39 -14.18 -1.88
N ALA A 116 -0.83 -13.91 -1.44
CA ALA A 116 -1.36 -14.36 -0.16
C ALA A 116 -2.70 -15.09 -0.38
N TYR A 117 -2.92 -16.16 0.37
CA TYR A 117 -4.16 -16.94 0.36
C TYR A 117 -4.81 -16.86 1.73
N TYR A 118 -6.08 -16.44 1.80
CA TYR A 118 -6.76 -16.13 3.07
C TYR A 118 -6.05 -15.10 3.95
N GLY A 119 -5.33 -14.17 3.33
CA GLY A 119 -4.55 -13.14 4.04
C GLY A 119 -3.25 -13.64 4.66
N ALA A 120 -2.92 -14.93 4.55
CA ALA A 120 -1.61 -15.47 4.90
C ALA A 120 -0.71 -15.52 3.68
N ASP A 121 0.59 -15.27 3.87
CA ASP A 121 1.59 -15.38 2.80
C ASP A 121 1.53 -16.77 2.15
N TYR A 122 1.62 -16.81 0.82
CA TYR A 122 1.60 -18.04 0.04
C TYR A 122 2.94 -18.24 -0.68
N ILE A 123 3.28 -17.36 -1.61
CA ILE A 123 4.55 -17.42 -2.36
C ILE A 123 5.03 -16.01 -2.70
N ALA A 124 6.34 -15.77 -2.61
CA ALA A 124 6.98 -14.49 -2.90
C ALA A 124 8.25 -14.67 -3.73
N LEU A 125 8.43 -13.80 -4.72
CA LEU A 125 9.68 -13.64 -5.47
C LEU A 125 10.70 -12.99 -4.54
N ASN A 126 11.88 -13.59 -4.43
CA ASN A 126 12.95 -13.08 -3.58
C ASN A 126 13.57 -11.82 -4.19
N GLU A 127 14.32 -11.08 -3.36
CA GLU A 127 14.98 -9.82 -3.77
C GLU A 127 15.97 -10.00 -4.94
N ASP A 128 16.48 -11.22 -5.14
CA ASP A 128 17.33 -11.57 -6.28
C ASP A 128 16.60 -11.60 -7.63
N LEU A 129 15.26 -11.51 -7.61
CA LEU A 129 14.34 -11.63 -8.76
C LEU A 129 14.50 -12.92 -9.56
N ARG A 130 15.02 -13.98 -8.92
CA ARG A 130 15.35 -15.26 -9.56
C ARG A 130 14.81 -16.46 -8.81
N SER A 131 14.69 -16.36 -7.49
CA SER A 131 14.25 -17.47 -6.64
C SER A 131 12.95 -17.15 -5.90
N TRP A 132 12.27 -18.19 -5.40
CA TRP A 132 10.99 -18.07 -4.71
C TRP A 132 11.08 -18.57 -3.27
N THR A 133 10.40 -17.85 -2.38
CA THR A 133 10.07 -18.30 -1.03
C THR A 133 8.62 -18.76 -0.99
N ALA A 134 8.40 -19.99 -0.53
CA ALA A 134 7.07 -20.60 -0.39
C ALA A 134 6.76 -20.78 1.10
N ALA A 135 5.55 -20.38 1.52
CA ALA A 135 5.18 -20.29 2.93
C ALA A 135 4.86 -21.65 3.55
N ASP A 136 4.34 -22.60 2.77
CA ASP A 136 3.94 -23.92 3.24
C ASP A 136 4.11 -25.01 2.16
N ALA A 137 3.71 -26.25 2.49
CA ALA A 137 3.82 -27.39 1.58
C ALA A 137 2.98 -27.24 0.30
N ALA A 138 1.83 -26.55 0.34
CA ALA A 138 1.03 -26.29 -0.85
C ALA A 138 1.70 -25.25 -1.76
N ALA A 139 2.34 -24.22 -1.18
CA ALA A 139 3.13 -23.26 -1.92
C ALA A 139 4.40 -23.87 -2.55
N GLN A 140 4.99 -24.91 -1.94
CA GLN A 140 6.12 -25.63 -2.53
C GLN A 140 5.76 -26.30 -3.86
N ILE A 141 4.51 -26.75 -4.03
CA ILE A 141 4.04 -27.31 -5.30
C ILE A 141 4.11 -26.24 -6.39
N THR A 142 3.51 -25.07 -6.16
CA THR A 142 3.57 -23.94 -7.10
C THR A 142 4.99 -23.46 -7.35
N LYS A 143 5.84 -23.43 -6.31
CA LYS A 143 7.27 -23.10 -6.47
C LYS A 143 7.93 -24.03 -7.48
N GLY A 144 7.77 -25.35 -7.34
CA GLY A 144 8.34 -26.32 -8.28
C GLY A 144 7.84 -26.14 -9.72
N GLU A 145 6.54 -25.90 -9.90
CA GLU A 145 5.95 -25.60 -11.20
C GLU A 145 6.52 -24.32 -11.84
N TRP A 146 6.68 -23.26 -11.04
CA TRP A 146 7.17 -21.96 -11.52
C TRP A 146 8.67 -21.96 -11.81
N GLU A 147 9.46 -22.71 -11.03
CA GLU A 147 10.88 -22.92 -11.29
C GLU A 147 11.07 -23.72 -12.59
N ALA A 148 10.31 -24.81 -12.77
CA ALA A 148 10.35 -25.60 -14.00
C ALA A 148 9.94 -24.80 -15.25
N ALA A 149 9.01 -23.86 -15.10
CA ALA A 149 8.53 -22.99 -16.18
C ALA A 149 9.32 -21.68 -16.33
N GLY A 150 10.34 -21.41 -15.52
CA GLY A 150 11.16 -20.19 -15.61
C GLY A 150 10.40 -18.89 -15.32
N VAL A 151 9.33 -18.95 -14.51
CA VAL A 151 8.40 -17.82 -14.29
C VAL A 151 9.09 -16.59 -13.68
N ALA A 152 10.17 -16.77 -12.91
CA ALA A 152 10.93 -15.68 -12.32
C ALA A 152 11.49 -14.71 -13.39
N GLU A 153 11.98 -15.23 -14.51
CA GLU A 153 12.56 -14.40 -15.58
C GLU A 153 11.52 -13.48 -16.23
N LEU A 154 10.28 -13.96 -16.39
CA LEU A 154 9.18 -13.14 -16.92
C LEU A 154 8.89 -11.93 -16.02
N TYR A 155 8.80 -12.14 -14.71
CA TYR A 155 8.56 -11.06 -13.77
C TYR A 155 9.77 -10.15 -13.64
N ARG A 156 10.99 -10.70 -13.66
CA ARG A 156 12.21 -9.91 -13.66
C ARG A 156 12.29 -8.95 -14.84
N ASN A 157 12.02 -9.43 -16.05
CA ASN A 157 12.02 -8.59 -17.26
C ASN A 157 10.98 -7.46 -17.15
N TYR A 158 9.79 -7.73 -16.61
CA TYR A 158 8.80 -6.70 -16.36
C TYR A 158 9.26 -5.69 -15.29
N LEU A 159 9.80 -6.18 -14.18
CA LEU A 159 10.19 -5.36 -13.02
C LEU A 159 11.41 -4.48 -13.32
N GLU A 160 12.39 -4.98 -14.05
CA GLU A 160 13.60 -4.24 -14.46
C GLU A 160 13.33 -3.30 -15.64
N GLY A 161 12.33 -3.59 -16.49
CA GLY A 161 11.99 -2.79 -17.67
C GLY A 161 10.68 -2.02 -17.50
N ALA A 162 9.58 -2.60 -17.99
CA ALA A 162 8.29 -1.92 -18.14
C ALA A 162 7.76 -1.27 -16.86
N CYS A 163 8.00 -1.87 -15.69
CA CYS A 163 7.58 -1.28 -14.41
C CYS A 163 8.30 0.05 -14.15
N VAL A 164 9.63 0.06 -14.26
CA VAL A 164 10.45 1.26 -14.06
C VAL A 164 10.13 2.32 -15.10
N GLU A 165 10.05 1.93 -16.38
CA GLU A 165 9.70 2.84 -17.47
C GLU A 165 8.33 3.52 -17.26
N CYS A 166 7.32 2.75 -16.87
CA CYS A 166 6.00 3.29 -16.56
C CYS A 166 6.05 4.23 -15.35
N LEU A 167 6.74 3.85 -14.27
CA LEU A 167 6.85 4.67 -13.08
C LEU A 167 7.52 6.01 -13.38
N LEU A 168 8.64 6.02 -14.10
CA LEU A 168 9.34 7.25 -14.49
C LEU A 168 8.45 8.15 -15.37
N ARG A 169 7.72 7.56 -16.32
CA ARG A 169 6.75 8.28 -17.14
C ARG A 169 5.64 8.92 -16.30
N TYR A 170 5.09 8.18 -15.32
CA TYR A 170 4.04 8.71 -14.45
C TYR A 170 4.55 9.80 -13.52
N LEU A 171 5.78 9.69 -13.01
CA LEU A 171 6.41 10.72 -12.19
C LEU A 171 6.61 12.01 -12.97
N GLU A 172 6.92 11.95 -14.27
CA GLU A 172 7.00 13.13 -15.12
C GLU A 172 5.61 13.71 -15.40
N ASN A 173 4.66 12.87 -15.83
CA ASN A 173 3.29 13.26 -16.12
C ASN A 173 2.57 13.91 -14.91
N GLY A 174 2.82 13.37 -13.71
CA GLY A 174 2.18 13.77 -12.47
C GLY A 174 3.06 14.63 -11.56
N LYS A 175 4.16 15.21 -12.08
CA LYS A 175 5.22 15.88 -11.31
C LYS A 175 4.71 16.85 -10.23
N ASP A 176 3.77 17.72 -10.59
CA ASP A 176 3.21 18.75 -9.69
C ASP A 176 2.48 18.17 -8.47
N THR A 177 2.08 16.90 -8.58
CA THR A 177 1.43 16.15 -7.51
C THR A 177 2.40 15.14 -6.89
N LEU A 178 2.85 14.15 -7.66
CA LEU A 178 3.59 12.97 -7.16
C LEU A 178 4.95 13.32 -6.55
N GLN A 179 5.62 14.38 -7.03
CA GLN A 179 6.91 14.82 -6.52
C GLN A 179 6.79 15.97 -5.49
N ARG A 180 5.57 16.29 -5.07
CA ARG A 180 5.30 17.32 -4.06
C ARG A 180 4.97 16.65 -2.72
N ALA A 181 5.78 16.95 -1.71
CA ALA A 181 5.46 16.66 -0.32
C ALA A 181 4.67 17.84 0.27
N ASP A 182 3.51 17.55 0.85
CA ASP A 182 2.68 18.53 1.56
C ASP A 182 2.96 18.36 3.07
N PRO A 183 3.53 19.36 3.77
CA PRO A 183 3.88 19.24 5.18
C PRO A 183 2.64 19.17 6.09
N PRO A 184 2.73 18.50 7.25
CA PRO A 184 1.62 18.42 8.20
C PRO A 184 1.32 19.77 8.83
N LYS A 185 0.02 20.09 8.90
CA LYS A 185 -0.49 21.12 9.80
C LYS A 185 -0.63 20.51 11.18
N THR A 186 0.13 21.02 12.13
CA THR A 186 0.24 20.44 13.47
C THR A 186 -0.31 21.35 14.55
N HIS A 187 -0.89 20.76 15.58
CA HIS A 187 -1.33 21.45 16.78
C HIS A 187 -1.51 20.47 17.94
N VAL A 188 -1.48 20.99 19.18
CA VAL A 188 -1.75 20.20 20.39
C VAL A 188 -3.09 20.63 20.97
N THR A 189 -3.92 19.64 21.32
CA THR A 189 -5.20 19.83 22.00
C THR A 189 -5.11 19.32 23.44
N HIS A 190 -5.84 19.97 24.34
CA HIS A 190 -5.85 19.69 25.77
C HIS A 190 -7.27 19.36 26.22
N HIS A 191 -7.45 18.20 26.83
CA HIS A 191 -8.75 17.70 27.28
C HIS A 191 -8.69 17.26 28.74
N PRO A 192 -9.28 18.02 29.69
CA PRO A 192 -9.37 17.58 31.08
C PRO A 192 -10.16 16.27 31.21
N ILE A 193 -9.59 15.30 31.93
CA ILE A 193 -10.24 14.04 32.30
C ILE A 193 -10.76 14.12 33.74
N SER A 194 -9.92 14.67 34.63
CA SER A 194 -10.22 14.91 36.04
C SER A 194 -9.44 16.14 36.54
N ASP A 195 -9.60 16.52 37.81
CA ASP A 195 -8.81 17.59 38.45
C ASP A 195 -7.30 17.28 38.52
N ARG A 196 -6.90 16.04 38.24
CA ARG A 196 -5.50 15.58 38.34
C ARG A 196 -4.89 15.21 37.00
N GLU A 197 -5.69 15.02 35.96
CA GLU A 197 -5.25 14.41 34.72
C GLU A 197 -5.89 15.08 33.51
N VAL A 198 -5.07 15.30 32.49
CA VAL A 198 -5.47 15.88 31.21
C VAL A 198 -4.91 15.01 30.07
N THR A 199 -5.66 14.88 28.98
CA THR A 199 -5.13 14.31 27.75
C THR A 199 -4.51 15.42 26.91
N LEU A 200 -3.24 15.25 26.55
CA LEU A 200 -2.61 16.01 25.48
C LEU A 200 -2.68 15.18 24.20
N ARG A 201 -3.23 15.75 23.13
CA ARG A 201 -3.28 15.11 21.80
C ARG A 201 -2.64 15.98 20.76
N CYS A 202 -1.57 15.46 20.16
CA CYS A 202 -0.84 16.06 19.06
C CYS A 202 -1.42 15.59 17.74
N TRP A 203 -1.82 16.54 16.90
CA TRP A 203 -2.40 16.29 15.59
C TRP A 203 -1.40 16.61 14.49
N ALA A 204 -1.43 15.79 13.44
CA ALA A 204 -0.85 16.09 12.13
C ALA A 204 -1.94 15.91 11.08
N LEU A 205 -2.22 16.95 10.31
CA LEU A 205 -3.31 16.98 9.33
C LEU A 205 -2.81 17.46 7.96
N GLY A 206 -3.41 16.94 6.89
CA GLY A 206 -3.25 17.49 5.55
C GLY A 206 -1.87 17.23 4.93
N PHE A 207 -1.18 16.16 5.35
CA PHE A 207 0.16 15.83 4.86
C PHE A 207 0.16 14.77 3.76
N TYR A 208 1.18 14.80 2.91
CA TYR A 208 1.48 13.80 1.89
C TYR A 208 3.00 13.74 1.67
N PRO A 209 3.65 12.56 1.55
CA PRO A 209 3.10 11.20 1.55
C PRO A 209 2.66 10.74 2.95
N LYS A 210 2.14 9.51 3.08
CA LYS A 210 1.56 8.99 4.33
C LYS A 210 2.58 8.75 5.44
N GLU A 211 3.85 8.59 5.09
CA GLU A 211 4.91 8.27 6.04
C GLU A 211 5.16 9.49 6.95
N ILE A 212 4.99 9.31 8.26
CA ILE A 212 5.12 10.36 9.25
C ILE A 212 5.45 9.74 10.61
N SER A 213 6.29 10.41 11.39
CA SER A 213 6.56 10.04 12.77
C SER A 213 5.99 11.09 13.73
N LEU A 214 5.19 10.63 14.69
CA LEU A 214 4.66 11.43 15.80
C LEU A 214 5.10 10.74 17.11
N THR A 215 5.88 11.43 17.93
CA THR A 215 6.32 10.93 19.23
C THR A 215 6.08 11.96 20.32
N TRP A 216 5.83 11.49 21.54
CA TRP A 216 5.78 12.34 22.72
C TRP A 216 7.01 12.10 23.58
N GLN A 217 7.56 13.19 24.11
CA GLN A 217 8.66 13.17 25.06
C GLN A 217 8.27 13.88 26.35
N ARG A 218 8.75 13.38 27.48
CA ARG A 218 8.71 14.05 28.78
C ARG A 218 10.13 14.37 29.21
N ASP A 219 10.45 15.65 29.37
CA ASP A 219 11.82 16.11 29.71
C ASP A 219 12.91 15.55 28.77
N GLY A 220 12.56 15.26 27.52
CA GLY A 220 13.45 14.68 26.51
C GLY A 220 13.41 13.15 26.40
N GLU A 221 12.66 12.44 27.24
CA GLU A 221 12.53 10.97 27.20
C GLU A 221 11.26 10.52 26.47
N ASP A 222 11.41 9.61 25.50
CA ASP A 222 10.30 9.09 24.69
C ASP A 222 9.25 8.33 25.51
N GLN A 223 7.97 8.60 25.25
CA GLN A 223 6.82 8.04 25.98
C GLN A 223 6.06 6.98 25.15
N THR A 224 6.79 6.15 24.40
CA THR A 224 6.22 5.21 23.42
C THR A 224 5.23 4.19 24.02
N GLN A 225 5.40 3.80 25.29
CA GLN A 225 4.51 2.82 25.95
C GLN A 225 3.21 3.45 26.46
N ASP A 226 3.26 4.73 26.82
CA ASP A 226 2.12 5.45 27.44
C ASP A 226 1.31 6.23 26.40
N MET A 227 1.83 6.37 25.18
CA MET A 227 1.14 7.07 24.10
C MET A 227 0.15 6.17 23.36
N GLU A 228 -1.05 6.68 23.17
CA GLU A 228 -2.01 6.18 22.19
C GLU A 228 -1.67 6.78 20.82
N LEU A 229 -1.25 5.93 19.89
CA LEU A 229 -0.92 6.32 18.52
C LEU A 229 -1.89 5.65 17.54
N VAL A 230 -2.64 6.44 16.79
CA VAL A 230 -3.54 5.89 15.76
C VAL A 230 -2.82 5.58 14.46
N GLU A 231 -3.36 4.63 13.70
CA GLU A 231 -2.94 4.41 12.32
C GLU A 231 -3.11 5.69 11.48
N THR A 232 -2.19 5.88 10.53
CA THR A 232 -2.30 6.97 9.58
C THR A 232 -3.50 6.72 8.67
N ARG A 233 -4.43 7.67 8.59
CA ARG A 233 -5.69 7.48 7.87
C ARG A 233 -5.85 8.53 6.76
N PRO A 234 -6.49 8.18 5.63
CA PRO A 234 -6.72 9.12 4.53
C PRO A 234 -7.77 10.17 4.91
N SER A 235 -7.60 11.39 4.41
CA SER A 235 -8.55 12.49 4.55
C SER A 235 -9.58 12.56 3.42
N GLY A 236 -9.36 11.82 2.32
CA GLY A 236 -10.24 11.76 1.15
C GLY A 236 -9.86 12.71 0.01
N ASP A 237 -8.92 13.61 0.25
CA ASP A 237 -8.43 14.64 -0.67
C ASP A 237 -6.94 14.44 -0.99
N ARG A 238 -6.50 13.17 -1.12
CA ARG A 238 -5.10 12.70 -1.25
C ARG A 238 -4.25 12.82 0.03
N ALA A 239 -4.59 13.74 0.93
CA ALA A 239 -3.83 13.93 2.16
C ALA A 239 -4.16 12.88 3.23
N PHE A 240 -3.30 12.87 4.25
CA PHE A 240 -3.40 11.99 5.41
C PHE A 240 -3.56 12.79 6.71
N GLN A 241 -3.96 12.07 7.75
CA GLN A 241 -4.06 12.58 9.12
C GLN A 241 -3.64 11.51 10.12
N LYS A 242 -3.04 11.93 11.22
CA LYS A 242 -2.59 11.07 12.33
C LYS A 242 -2.62 11.87 13.63
N TRP A 243 -2.75 11.20 14.76
CA TRP A 243 -2.55 11.83 16.06
C TRP A 243 -1.89 10.87 17.04
N ALA A 244 -1.21 11.47 18.02
CA ALA A 244 -0.65 10.77 19.18
C ALA A 244 -1.15 11.47 20.45
N ALA A 245 -1.63 10.71 21.42
CA ALA A 245 -2.11 11.25 22.68
C ALA A 245 -1.50 10.54 23.88
N LEU A 246 -1.42 11.21 25.01
CA LEU A 246 -1.16 10.57 26.30
C LEU A 246 -1.89 11.31 27.42
N VAL A 247 -2.02 10.63 28.55
CA VAL A 247 -2.55 11.23 29.78
C VAL A 247 -1.38 11.78 30.59
N VAL A 248 -1.49 13.03 31.03
CA VAL A 248 -0.47 13.70 31.84
C VAL A 248 -1.07 14.27 33.12
N PRO A 249 -0.29 14.39 34.20
CA PRO A 249 -0.72 15.09 35.40
C PRO A 249 -1.02 16.57 35.11
N SER A 250 -2.11 17.08 35.68
CA SER A 250 -2.44 18.51 35.59
C SER A 250 -1.32 19.36 36.20
N GLY A 251 -0.89 20.39 35.48
CA GLY A 251 0.23 21.26 35.86
C GLY A 251 1.60 20.80 35.36
N GLU A 252 1.71 19.61 34.77
CA GLU A 252 2.95 19.10 34.19
C GLU A 252 3.00 19.22 32.65
N GLU A 253 2.00 19.84 32.01
CA GLU A 253 1.81 19.82 30.55
C GLU A 253 3.03 20.36 29.79
N GLN A 254 3.72 21.37 30.33
CA GLN A 254 4.90 22.00 29.71
C GLN A 254 6.15 21.10 29.66
N ARG A 255 6.18 20.03 30.46
CA ARG A 255 7.24 19.01 30.44
C ARG A 255 7.12 18.09 29.22
N TYR A 256 5.96 18.09 28.56
CA TYR A 256 5.67 17.22 27.44
C TYR A 256 5.80 17.96 26.11
N THR A 257 6.55 17.36 25.19
CA THR A 257 6.68 17.86 23.82
C THR A 257 6.30 16.80 22.81
N CYS A 258 5.48 17.16 21.83
CA CYS A 258 5.25 16.35 20.65
C CYS A 258 6.30 16.67 19.59
N HIS A 259 6.89 15.63 19.00
CA HIS A 259 7.83 15.72 17.90
C HIS A 259 7.22 15.15 16.64
N VAL A 260 7.34 15.90 15.54
CA VAL A 260 6.76 15.53 14.25
C VAL A 260 7.85 15.54 13.18
N GLN A 261 8.03 14.40 12.50
CA GLN A 261 8.94 14.25 11.37
C GLN A 261 8.16 13.86 10.12
N HIS A 262 8.40 14.56 9.02
CA HIS A 262 7.77 14.34 7.73
C HIS A 262 8.67 14.88 6.61
N GLU A 263 8.68 14.24 5.44
CA GLU A 263 9.53 14.64 4.31
C GLU A 263 9.25 16.06 3.81
N GLY A 264 8.02 16.56 3.97
CA GLY A 264 7.65 17.93 3.61
C GLY A 264 8.16 19.01 4.58
N LEU A 265 8.72 18.62 5.73
CA LEU A 265 9.28 19.56 6.71
C LEU A 265 10.77 19.77 6.47
N GLN A 266 11.21 21.04 6.53
CA GLN A 266 12.65 21.37 6.45
C GLN A 266 13.42 20.87 7.68
N GLU A 267 12.78 20.92 8.84
CA GLU A 267 13.29 20.41 10.11
C GLU A 267 12.15 19.79 10.92
N PRO A 268 12.42 18.80 11.80
CA PRO A 268 11.43 18.26 12.70
C PRO A 268 10.76 19.35 13.54
N LEU A 269 9.46 19.24 13.74
CA LEU A 269 8.72 20.19 14.59
C LEU A 269 8.66 19.68 16.03
N THR A 270 8.85 20.59 16.98
CA THR A 270 8.63 20.34 18.41
C THR A 270 7.50 21.24 18.90
N LEU A 271 6.44 20.63 19.43
CA LEU A 271 5.21 21.29 19.84
C LEU A 271 4.98 21.09 21.34
N ARG A 272 4.44 22.10 22.00
CA ARG A 272 3.88 22.03 23.37
C ARG A 272 2.44 22.52 23.32
N TRP A 273 1.66 22.22 24.37
CA TRP A 273 0.37 22.87 24.59
C TRP A 273 0.56 24.31 25.07
#